data_AF-A0A357D2J1-F1
#
_entry.id   AF-A0A357D2J1-F1
#
_cell.length_a   1.000
_cell.length_b   1.000
_cell.length_c   1.000
_cell.angle_alpha   90.00
_cell.angle_beta   90.00
_cell.angle_gamma   90.00
#
_symmetry.space_group_name_H-M   'P 1'
#
loop_
_entity.id
_entity.type
_entity.pdbx_description
1 polymer ?
#
loop_
_entity_poly.entity_id
_entity_poly.type
_entity_poly.pdbx_seq_one_letter_code
_entity_poly.pdbx_strand_id
1 'polypeptide(L)'
;MKKQNYYIITSLIIVVLAIFVGSKSAFIMDDVTEEEIQYKFGVGIVNGEPRFMDPTYFEVPQVYMSRDYLNNIDGDIIQAGILTFFGDSRLFVDDVEKSWPNISLAERELKYKVENQTLYVSSNGTRWEPVKFKVINDQPHKDKYDSSVTIYWVVYLECRWFKGEYEIFSIPNA
;
A
#
# COMPACT_ATOMS: atom_id res chain seq x y z
N MET A 1 7.01 15.52 78.24
CA MET A 1 7.59 15.29 76.90
C MET A 1 7.98 16.62 76.30
N LYS A 2 9.26 16.81 75.97
CA LYS A 2 9.86 18.11 75.62
C LYS A 2 9.33 18.62 74.28
N LYS A 3 9.03 19.92 74.19
CA LYS A 3 8.53 20.65 73.01
C LYS A 3 9.39 20.47 71.73
N GLN A 4 10.62 19.96 71.85
CA GLN A 4 11.49 19.60 70.73
C GLN A 4 10.98 18.40 69.91
N ASN A 5 10.28 17.44 70.51
CA ASN A 5 9.84 16.24 69.78
C ASN A 5 8.59 16.48 68.90
N TYR A 6 7.85 17.57 69.14
CA TYR A 6 6.66 17.88 68.35
C TYR A 6 7.01 18.42 66.96
N TYR A 7 8.08 19.20 66.84
CA TYR A 7 8.52 19.79 65.56
C TYR A 7 9.17 18.78 64.61
N ILE A 8 9.79 17.72 65.15
CA ILE A 8 10.41 16.65 64.35
C ILE A 8 9.32 15.74 63.73
N ILE A 9 8.21 15.52 64.44
CA ILE A 9 7.12 14.66 63.96
C ILE A 9 6.27 15.38 62.91
N THR A 10 6.00 16.69 63.06
CA THR A 10 5.23 17.46 62.06
C THR A 10 6.00 17.71 60.76
N SER A 11 7.33 17.83 60.80
CA SER A 11 8.15 17.98 59.59
C SER A 11 8.29 16.67 58.80
N LEU A 12 8.26 15.51 59.45
CA LEU A 12 8.25 14.21 58.78
C LEU A 12 6.95 13.92 58.02
N ILE A 13 5.80 14.38 58.53
CA ILE A 13 4.50 14.18 57.88
C ILE A 13 4.37 15.00 56.58
N ILE A 14 4.94 16.21 56.53
CA ILE A 14 4.92 17.06 55.32
C ILE A 14 5.82 16.49 54.21
N VAL A 15 6.94 15.86 54.54
CA VAL A 15 7.82 15.22 53.55
C VAL A 15 7.19 13.94 52.98
N VAL A 16 6.46 13.16 53.78
CA VAL A 16 5.74 11.97 53.28
C VAL A 16 4.53 12.36 52.41
N LEU A 17 3.85 13.46 52.72
CA LEU A 17 2.77 14.00 51.86
C LEU A 17 3.29 14.63 50.55
N ALA A 18 4.51 15.17 50.54
CA ALA A 18 5.13 15.71 49.32
C ALA A 18 5.57 14.60 48.34
N ILE A 19 5.83 13.37 48.81
CA ILE A 19 6.16 12.23 47.95
C ILE A 19 4.89 11.67 47.26
N PHE A 20 3.72 11.78 47.89
CA PHE A 20 2.46 11.27 47.31
C PHE A 20 1.72 12.22 46.34
N VAL A 21 2.19 13.47 46.18
CA VAL A 21 1.67 14.41 45.15
C VAL A 21 2.54 14.40 43.88
N GLY A 22 3.70 13.72 43.90
CA GLY A 22 4.66 13.65 42.81
C GLY A 22 4.56 12.44 41.88
N SER A 23 3.74 11.44 42.20
CA SER A 23 3.52 10.28 41.32
C SER A 23 2.14 10.36 40.67
N LYS A 24 1.96 11.39 39.82
CA LYS A 24 1.29 11.12 38.54
C LYS A 24 2.19 10.14 37.80
N SER A 25 2.11 8.86 38.14
CA SER A 25 2.31 7.82 37.15
C SER A 25 1.20 8.05 36.15
N ALA A 26 1.49 8.96 35.21
CA ALA A 26 0.90 8.92 33.91
C ALA A 26 0.94 7.44 33.54
N PHE A 27 -0.23 6.84 33.45
CA PHE A 27 -0.42 5.77 32.51
C PHE A 27 0.18 6.31 31.23
N ILE A 28 1.41 5.87 30.93
CA ILE A 28 1.90 5.82 29.58
C ILE A 28 0.91 4.84 28.96
N MET A 29 -0.19 5.40 28.44
CA MET A 29 -0.89 4.81 27.32
C MET A 29 0.25 4.46 26.38
N ASP A 30 0.45 3.17 26.12
CA ASP A 30 1.20 2.73 24.97
C ASP A 30 0.83 3.68 23.85
N ASP A 31 1.84 4.37 23.34
CA ASP A 31 1.74 5.19 22.16
C ASP A 31 1.33 4.22 21.05
N VAL A 32 0.02 3.98 20.93
CA VAL A 32 -0.60 3.42 19.74
C VAL A 32 -0.34 4.48 18.71
N THR A 33 0.86 4.40 18.14
CA THR A 33 1.26 5.14 16.97
C THR A 33 0.26 4.69 15.91
N GLU A 34 -0.81 5.48 15.73
CA GLU A 34 -1.73 5.30 14.63
C GLU A 34 -0.86 5.27 13.38
N GLU A 35 -0.83 4.12 12.70
CA GLU A 35 -0.05 3.97 11.49
C GLU A 35 -0.53 5.01 10.49
N GLU A 36 0.32 6.00 10.18
CA GLU A 36 -0.01 7.02 9.22
C GLU A 36 0.05 6.39 7.82
N ILE A 37 -1.11 6.27 7.18
CA ILE A 37 -1.24 5.77 5.81
C ILE A 37 -1.37 6.96 4.86
N GLN A 38 -0.41 7.12 3.97
CA GLN A 38 -0.45 8.06 2.86
C GLN A 38 -0.65 7.31 1.54
N TYR A 39 -1.33 7.93 0.57
CA TYR A 39 -1.52 7.34 -0.75
C TYR A 39 -0.80 8.17 -1.82
N LYS A 40 -0.03 7.50 -2.69
CA LYS A 40 0.61 8.13 -3.86
C LYS A 40 0.36 7.26 -5.09
N PHE A 41 -0.44 7.75 -6.02
CA PHE A 41 -0.76 7.05 -7.28
C PHE A 41 -1.20 5.59 -7.04
N GLY A 42 -2.09 5.34 -6.07
CA GLY A 42 -2.53 3.99 -5.70
C GLY A 42 -1.53 3.11 -4.96
N VAL A 43 -0.39 3.63 -4.52
CA VAL A 43 0.50 2.94 -3.56
C VAL A 43 0.23 3.48 -2.15
N GLY A 44 -0.09 2.58 -1.23
CA GLY A 44 -0.22 2.86 0.20
C GLY A 44 1.14 2.86 0.89
N ILE A 45 1.50 3.99 1.50
CA ILE A 45 2.75 4.25 2.21
C ILE A 45 2.45 4.26 3.70
N VAL A 46 3.10 3.37 4.45
CA VAL A 46 2.91 3.21 5.89
C VAL A 46 4.22 3.48 6.59
N ASN A 47 4.23 4.48 7.48
CA ASN A 47 5.45 4.92 8.17
C ASN A 47 6.60 5.26 7.20
N GLY A 48 6.27 5.91 6.07
CA GLY A 48 7.23 6.33 5.04
C GLY A 48 7.62 5.27 4.02
N GLU A 49 7.21 4.01 4.20
CA GLU A 49 7.57 2.89 3.33
C GLU A 49 6.38 2.41 2.48
N PRO A 50 6.54 2.14 1.17
CA PRO A 50 5.48 1.56 0.36
C PRO A 50 5.15 0.14 0.81
N ARG A 51 3.89 -0.14 1.13
CA ARG A 51 3.46 -1.42 1.70
C ARG A 51 2.48 -2.20 0.85
N PHE A 52 1.56 -1.52 0.19
CA PHE A 52 0.49 -2.18 -0.56
C PHE A 52 0.01 -1.32 -1.71
N MET A 53 -0.80 -1.94 -2.58
CA MET A 53 -1.47 -1.25 -3.67
C MET A 53 -2.95 -1.10 -3.33
N ASP A 54 -3.47 0.10 -3.51
CA ASP A 54 -4.88 0.42 -3.46
C ASP A 54 -5.33 1.07 -4.78
N PRO A 55 -5.92 0.27 -5.69
CA PRO A 55 -6.36 0.75 -7.00
C PRO A 55 -7.43 1.85 -6.95
N THR A 56 -8.10 2.05 -5.82
CA THR A 56 -9.11 3.13 -5.68
C THR A 56 -8.49 4.53 -5.73
N TYR A 57 -7.17 4.64 -5.54
CA TYR A 57 -6.40 5.88 -5.61
C TYR A 57 -5.56 5.99 -6.89
N PHE A 58 -5.85 5.19 -7.92
CA PHE A 58 -5.25 5.38 -9.24
C PHE A 58 -5.85 6.59 -9.96
N GLU A 59 -4.99 7.35 -10.65
CA GLU A 59 -5.44 8.38 -11.59
C GLU A 59 -5.97 7.74 -12.87
N VAL A 60 -5.29 6.70 -13.36
CA VAL A 60 -5.71 5.90 -14.50
C VAL A 60 -6.00 4.47 -14.01
N PRO A 61 -7.19 3.90 -14.26
CA PRO A 61 -7.57 2.58 -13.72
C PRO A 61 -6.73 1.41 -14.25
N GLN A 62 -5.93 1.64 -15.30
CA GLN A 62 -5.16 0.62 -15.99
C GLN A 62 -3.72 0.62 -15.49
N VAL A 63 -3.16 -0.59 -15.37
CA VAL A 63 -1.71 -0.78 -15.26
C VAL A 63 -1.27 -1.77 -16.34
N TYR A 64 -0.20 -1.42 -17.04
CA TYR A 64 0.36 -2.24 -18.13
C TYR A 64 1.56 -3.01 -17.61
N MET A 65 1.73 -4.26 -18.05
CA MET A 65 2.95 -5.00 -17.77
C MET A 65 4.15 -4.23 -18.35
N SER A 66 5.19 -4.05 -17.55
CA SER A 66 6.35 -3.28 -17.96
C SER A 66 7.00 -3.87 -19.19
N ARG A 67 7.42 -3.01 -20.13
CA ARG A 67 8.01 -3.47 -21.39
C ARG A 67 9.28 -4.29 -21.17
N ASP A 68 10.08 -3.89 -20.20
CA ASP A 68 11.31 -4.60 -19.84
C ASP A 68 11.02 -6.00 -19.32
N TYR A 69 9.97 -6.19 -18.50
CA TYR A 69 9.54 -7.51 -18.05
C TYR A 69 8.96 -8.34 -19.19
N LEU A 70 8.08 -7.75 -20.00
CA LEU A 70 7.42 -8.38 -21.14
C LEU A 70 8.41 -8.90 -22.18
N ASN A 71 9.51 -8.18 -22.42
CA ASN A 71 10.56 -8.61 -23.35
C ASN A 71 11.23 -9.93 -22.93
N ASN A 72 11.28 -10.22 -21.63
CA ASN A 72 11.89 -11.42 -21.06
C ASN A 72 10.94 -12.63 -20.99
N ILE A 73 9.66 -12.46 -21.34
CA ILE A 73 8.69 -13.56 -21.37
C ILE A 73 8.78 -14.30 -22.71
N ASP A 74 8.87 -15.63 -22.67
CA ASP A 74 8.80 -16.48 -23.84
C ASP A 74 7.35 -16.62 -24.34
N GLY A 75 7.16 -16.55 -25.67
CA GLY A 75 5.87 -16.71 -26.33
C GLY A 75 5.27 -15.40 -26.86
N ASP A 76 4.33 -15.55 -27.79
CA ASP A 76 3.70 -14.43 -28.48
C ASP A 76 2.50 -13.85 -27.71
N ILE A 77 1.92 -14.62 -26.79
CA ILE A 77 0.79 -14.20 -25.95
C ILE A 77 1.30 -13.97 -24.53
N ILE A 78 1.11 -12.76 -24.04
CA ILE A 78 1.46 -12.34 -22.68
C ILE A 78 0.22 -12.47 -21.82
N GLN A 79 0.28 -13.38 -20.85
CA GLN A 79 -0.81 -13.54 -19.89
C GLN A 79 -0.86 -12.35 -18.93
N ALA A 80 -2.05 -11.82 -18.69
CA ALA A 80 -2.26 -10.67 -17.79
C ALA A 80 -1.37 -9.46 -18.12
N GLY A 81 -1.25 -9.12 -19.40
CA GLY A 81 -0.49 -7.97 -19.87
C GLY A 81 -1.11 -6.62 -19.49
N ILE A 82 -2.42 -6.58 -19.25
CA ILE A 82 -3.13 -5.39 -18.77
C ILE A 82 -4.00 -5.78 -17.58
N LEU A 83 -3.98 -4.95 -16.53
CA LEU A 83 -4.92 -5.03 -15.43
C LEU A 83 -5.72 -3.73 -15.38
N THR A 84 -7.05 -3.82 -15.42
CA THR A 84 -7.94 -2.65 -15.35
C THR A 84 -8.82 -2.73 -14.10
N PHE A 85 -8.64 -1.79 -13.18
CA PHE A 85 -9.37 -1.74 -11.91
C PHE A 85 -10.49 -0.71 -11.96
N PHE A 86 -11.72 -1.15 -11.75
CA PHE A 86 -12.91 -0.29 -11.73
C PHE A 86 -13.38 -0.02 -10.30
N GLY A 87 -13.88 1.19 -10.04
CA GLY A 87 -14.34 1.63 -8.72
C GLY A 87 -15.49 0.82 -8.11
N ASP A 88 -16.15 -0.06 -8.87
CA ASP A 88 -17.16 -1.01 -8.39
C ASP A 88 -16.55 -2.35 -7.92
N SER A 89 -15.27 -2.34 -7.51
CA SER A 89 -14.54 -3.51 -7.04
C SER A 89 -14.36 -4.60 -8.10
N ARG A 90 -14.38 -4.23 -9.39
CA ARG A 90 -14.12 -5.13 -10.53
C ARG A 90 -12.70 -4.95 -11.05
N LEU A 91 -12.07 -6.07 -11.41
CA LEU A 91 -10.75 -6.13 -12.00
C LEU A 91 -10.84 -6.93 -13.30
N PHE A 92 -10.50 -6.32 -14.42
CA PHE A 92 -10.30 -7.03 -15.68
C PHE A 92 -8.84 -7.37 -15.84
N VAL A 93 -8.56 -8.61 -16.24
CA VAL A 93 -7.21 -9.12 -16.50
C VAL A 93 -7.18 -9.55 -17.96
N ASP A 94 -6.39 -8.84 -18.76
CA ASP A 94 -6.32 -9.05 -20.20
C ASP A 94 -5.03 -9.75 -20.59
N ASP A 95 -5.14 -10.81 -21.37
CA ASP A 95 -4.02 -11.36 -22.12
C ASP A 95 -3.82 -10.53 -23.40
N VAL A 96 -2.57 -10.31 -23.79
CA VAL A 96 -2.24 -9.44 -24.94
C VAL A 96 -1.23 -10.08 -25.88
N GLU A 97 -1.17 -9.60 -27.12
CA GLU A 97 -0.11 -10.01 -28.05
C GLU A 97 1.18 -9.26 -27.72
N LYS A 98 2.31 -9.96 -27.62
CA LYS A 98 3.63 -9.36 -27.30
C LYS A 98 4.01 -8.26 -28.30
N SER A 99 3.65 -8.45 -29.56
CA SER A 99 3.89 -7.51 -30.65
C SER A 99 3.01 -6.24 -30.53
N TRP A 100 1.81 -6.36 -29.96
CA TRP A 100 0.79 -5.31 -29.83
C TRP A 100 0.17 -5.33 -28.41
N PRO A 101 0.95 -5.06 -27.34
CA PRO A 101 0.51 -5.37 -25.98
C PRO A 101 -0.47 -4.35 -25.38
N ASN A 102 -0.98 -3.45 -26.22
CA ASN A 102 -2.05 -2.53 -25.87
C ASN A 102 -3.42 -3.04 -26.36
N ILE A 103 -3.47 -4.21 -27.02
CA ILE A 103 -4.69 -4.85 -27.50
C ILE A 103 -4.98 -6.09 -26.67
N SER A 104 -6.15 -6.10 -26.03
CA SER A 104 -6.68 -7.29 -25.34
C SER A 104 -7.07 -8.37 -26.34
N LEU A 105 -6.59 -9.60 -26.11
CA LEU A 105 -6.94 -10.80 -26.86
C LEU A 105 -8.00 -11.63 -26.12
N ALA A 106 -7.87 -11.72 -24.80
CA ALA A 106 -8.76 -12.46 -23.94
C ALA A 106 -8.87 -11.76 -22.58
N GLU A 107 -10.10 -11.55 -22.14
CA GLU A 107 -10.42 -10.85 -20.90
C GLU A 107 -11.00 -11.83 -19.88
N ARG A 108 -10.56 -11.70 -18.62
CA ARG A 108 -11.18 -12.38 -17.47
C ARG A 108 -11.53 -11.35 -16.41
N GLU A 109 -12.77 -11.39 -15.94
CA GLU A 109 -13.25 -10.55 -14.85
C GLU A 109 -13.02 -11.21 -13.48
N LEU A 110 -12.47 -10.44 -12.57
CA LEU A 110 -12.30 -10.73 -11.15
C LEU A 110 -12.96 -9.62 -10.33
N LYS A 111 -13.13 -9.89 -9.04
CA LYS A 111 -13.43 -8.89 -8.01
C LYS A 111 -12.16 -8.58 -7.23
N TYR A 112 -12.02 -7.35 -6.76
CA TYR A 112 -10.94 -6.97 -5.85
C TYR A 112 -11.49 -6.28 -4.60
N LYS A 113 -10.69 -6.26 -3.53
CA LYS A 113 -10.92 -5.40 -2.35
C LYS A 113 -9.58 -5.10 -1.70
N VAL A 114 -9.52 -4.01 -0.94
CA VAL A 114 -8.36 -3.68 -0.11
C VAL A 114 -8.80 -3.74 1.35
N GLU A 115 -8.11 -4.54 2.15
CA GLU A 115 -8.41 -4.74 3.56
C GLU A 115 -7.11 -5.01 4.32
N ASN A 116 -6.94 -4.40 5.49
CA ASN A 116 -5.73 -4.56 6.32
C ASN A 116 -4.44 -4.38 5.51
N GLN A 117 -4.35 -3.28 4.73
CA GLN A 117 -3.18 -2.93 3.92
C GLN A 117 -2.78 -4.04 2.94
N THR A 118 -3.74 -4.75 2.38
CA THR A 118 -3.51 -5.82 1.41
C THR A 118 -4.58 -5.80 0.34
N LEU A 119 -4.14 -5.86 -0.93
CA LEU A 119 -5.03 -6.09 -2.07
C LEU A 119 -5.40 -7.57 -2.14
N TYR A 120 -6.69 -7.86 -2.22
CA TYR A 120 -7.22 -9.20 -2.43
C TYR A 120 -7.98 -9.28 -3.75
N VAL A 121 -7.93 -10.45 -4.39
CA VAL A 121 -8.71 -10.75 -5.60
C VAL A 121 -9.52 -12.03 -5.45
N SER A 122 -10.64 -12.12 -6.20
CA SER A 122 -11.53 -13.27 -6.19
C SER A 122 -12.25 -13.41 -7.53
N SER A 123 -12.45 -14.64 -8.01
CA SER A 123 -13.27 -14.86 -9.22
C SER A 123 -14.78 -14.71 -8.98
N ASN A 124 -15.24 -14.72 -7.72
CA ASN A 124 -16.67 -14.68 -7.40
C ASN A 124 -17.02 -13.85 -6.15
N GLY A 125 -16.04 -13.41 -5.37
CA GLY A 125 -16.21 -12.63 -4.15
C GLY A 125 -16.39 -13.47 -2.87
N THR A 126 -16.21 -14.80 -2.95
CA THR A 126 -16.35 -15.71 -1.79
C THR A 126 -15.01 -16.19 -1.26
N ARG A 127 -14.05 -16.50 -2.14
CA ARG A 127 -12.69 -16.89 -1.79
C ARG A 127 -11.73 -15.83 -2.25
N TRP A 128 -11.10 -15.17 -1.28
CA TRP A 128 -10.19 -14.05 -1.49
C TRP A 128 -8.75 -14.54 -1.38
N GLU A 129 -7.94 -14.12 -2.34
CA GLU A 129 -6.51 -14.43 -2.40
C GLU A 129 -5.71 -13.12 -2.30
N PRO A 130 -4.72 -13.04 -1.41
CA PRO A 130 -3.88 -11.85 -1.30
C PRO A 130 -2.98 -11.73 -2.53
N VAL A 131 -2.85 -10.52 -3.05
CA VAL A 131 -1.91 -10.18 -4.10
C VAL A 131 -0.59 -9.82 -3.44
N LYS A 132 0.49 -10.53 -3.80
CA LYS A 132 1.83 -10.12 -3.38
C LYS A 132 2.18 -8.83 -4.08
N PHE A 133 2.73 -7.89 -3.32
CA PHE A 133 3.13 -6.58 -3.78
C PHE A 133 4.60 -6.33 -3.44
N LYS A 134 5.35 -5.75 -4.38
CA LYS A 134 6.70 -5.25 -4.15
C LYS A 134 6.97 -4.08 -5.09
N VAL A 135 7.59 -3.01 -4.59
CA VAL A 135 8.10 -1.93 -5.45
C VAL A 135 9.38 -2.36 -6.14
N ILE A 136 9.44 -2.17 -7.46
CA ILE A 136 10.63 -2.41 -8.30
C ILE A 136 11.34 -1.09 -8.60
N ASN A 137 10.58 -0.05 -8.93
CA ASN A 137 11.08 1.30 -9.16
C ASN A 137 10.05 2.33 -8.68
N ASP A 138 10.49 3.35 -7.94
CA ASP A 138 9.69 4.44 -7.39
C ASP A 138 10.11 5.82 -7.92
N GLN A 139 11.04 5.85 -8.87
CA GLN A 139 11.53 7.08 -9.49
C GLN A 139 10.69 7.40 -10.72
N PRO A 140 9.98 8.54 -10.75
CA PRO A 140 9.20 8.93 -11.91
C PRO A 140 10.07 9.06 -13.16
N HIS A 141 9.63 8.46 -14.26
CA HIS A 141 10.32 8.53 -15.54
C HIS A 141 9.31 8.56 -16.69
N LYS A 142 9.79 8.95 -17.87
CA LYS A 142 8.97 8.92 -19.08
C LYS A 142 8.96 7.52 -19.66
N ASP A 143 7.82 7.13 -20.22
CA ASP A 143 7.79 5.91 -21.03
C ASP A 143 8.80 6.05 -22.19
N LYS A 144 9.45 4.93 -22.52
CA LYS A 144 10.54 4.89 -23.49
C LYS A 144 10.06 5.12 -24.93
N TYR A 145 8.78 4.85 -25.20
CA TYR A 145 8.19 4.87 -26.54
C TYR A 145 7.17 6.01 -26.71
N ASP A 146 6.56 6.48 -25.62
CA ASP A 146 5.67 7.64 -25.57
C ASP A 146 6.08 8.60 -24.45
N SER A 147 6.84 9.63 -24.81
CA SER A 147 7.31 10.65 -23.85
C SER A 147 6.18 11.47 -23.18
N SER A 148 4.94 11.37 -23.66
CA SER A 148 3.79 12.02 -23.00
C SER A 148 3.42 11.30 -21.71
N VAL A 149 3.62 9.98 -21.65
CA VAL A 149 3.29 9.15 -20.49
C VAL A 149 4.35 9.28 -19.41
N THR A 150 3.91 9.50 -18.16
CA THR A 150 4.79 9.47 -16.99
C THR A 150 4.50 8.22 -16.19
N ILE A 151 5.51 7.37 -16.02
CA ILE A 151 5.46 6.19 -15.15
C ILE A 151 5.93 6.66 -13.77
N TYR A 152 5.08 6.50 -12.77
CA TYR A 152 5.37 6.89 -11.38
C TYR A 152 5.97 5.74 -10.58
N TRP A 153 5.47 4.53 -10.81
CA TRP A 153 5.94 3.33 -10.12
C TRP A 153 6.00 2.15 -11.08
N VAL A 154 6.99 1.29 -10.89
CA VAL A 154 6.97 -0.09 -11.40
C VAL A 154 6.81 -1.00 -10.19
N VAL A 155 5.75 -1.78 -10.17
CA VAL A 155 5.39 -2.65 -9.05
C VAL A 155 5.29 -4.10 -9.52
N TYR A 156 5.80 -5.01 -8.72
CA TYR A 156 5.62 -6.43 -8.94
C TYR A 156 4.34 -6.89 -8.25
N LEU A 157 3.48 -7.55 -9.01
CA LEU A 157 2.22 -8.12 -8.55
C LEU A 157 2.20 -9.62 -8.84
N GLU A 158 1.78 -10.44 -7.88
CA GLU A 158 1.65 -11.88 -8.06
C GLU A 158 0.45 -12.46 -7.29
N CYS A 159 -0.37 -13.21 -8.00
CA CYS A 159 -1.36 -14.16 -7.49
C CYS A 159 -1.55 -15.29 -8.53
N ARG A 160 -2.51 -16.20 -8.36
CA ARG A 160 -2.77 -17.25 -9.35
C ARG A 160 -3.29 -16.76 -10.71
N TRP A 161 -3.80 -15.53 -10.81
CA TRP A 161 -4.43 -14.99 -12.01
C TRP A 161 -3.51 -14.12 -12.87
N PHE A 162 -2.47 -13.56 -12.25
CA PHE A 162 -1.52 -12.66 -12.88
C PHE A 162 -0.21 -12.64 -12.11
N LYS A 163 0.89 -12.44 -12.82
CA LYS A 163 2.25 -12.38 -12.28
C LYS A 163 3.11 -11.53 -13.21
N GLY A 164 3.67 -10.44 -12.69
CA GLY A 164 4.56 -9.60 -13.47
C GLY A 164 4.90 -8.29 -12.81
N GLU A 165 5.72 -7.50 -13.51
CA GLU A 165 5.99 -6.10 -13.18
C GLU A 165 5.02 -5.23 -13.96
N TYR A 166 4.37 -4.28 -13.29
CA TYR A 166 3.33 -3.43 -13.84
C TYR A 166 3.67 -1.96 -13.61
N GLU A 167 3.41 -1.15 -14.62
CA GLU A 167 3.62 0.29 -14.62
C GLU A 167 2.36 0.99 -14.13
N ILE A 168 2.50 1.76 -13.05
CA ILE A 168 1.51 2.74 -12.61
C ILE A 168 1.92 4.06 -13.23
N PHE A 169 1.08 4.58 -14.11
CA PHE A 169 1.36 5.78 -14.89
C PHE A 169 0.20 6.77 -14.79
N SER A 170 0.45 7.98 -15.25
CA SER A 170 -0.63 8.89 -15.62
C SER A 170 -0.33 9.59 -16.93
N ILE A 171 -1.41 9.94 -17.63
CA ILE A 171 -1.39 10.61 -18.92
C ILE A 171 -1.75 12.07 -18.65
N PRO A 172 -0.88 13.04 -19.01
CA PRO A 172 -1.22 14.44 -18.84
C PRO A 172 -2.51 14.78 -19.59
N ASN A 173 -3.51 15.30 -18.87
CA ASN A 173 -4.84 15.72 -19.35
C ASN A 173 -5.83 14.60 -19.72
N ALA A 174 -5.74 13.41 -19.12
CA ALA A 174 -6.80 12.40 -19.19
C ALA A 174 -8.03 12.76 -18.33
#